data_AF-A0A1G8IF42-F1
#
_entry.id   AF-A0A1G8IF42-F1
#
_cell.length_a   1.000
_cell.length_b   1.000
_cell.length_c   1.000
_cell.angle_alpha   90.00
_cell.angle_beta   90.00
_cell.angle_gamma   90.00
#
_symmetry.space_group_name_H-M   'P 1'
#
loop_
_entity.id
_entity.type
_entity.pdbx_description
1 polymer ?
#
loop_
_entity_poly.entity_id
_entity_poly.type
_entity_poly.pdbx_seq_one_letter_code
_entity_poly.pdbx_strand_id
1 'polypeptide(L)' 'MATQIVMDHTGHSRHEFDAGDAEALAKAERRFRALIGEGFTAAVRTAEGESCRVFAFDPTASETLFFRRLRGG' A
#
# COMPACT_ATOMS: atom_id res chain seq x y z
N MET A 1 9.05 -8.11 -7.74
CA MET A 1 9.07 -7.55 -6.39
C MET A 1 8.20 -6.31 -6.35
N ALA A 2 7.28 -6.24 -5.39
CA ALA A 2 6.41 -5.11 -5.14
C ALA A 2 6.54 -4.68 -3.67
N THR A 3 6.21 -3.42 -3.38
CA THR A 3 6.41 -2.84 -2.04
C THR A 3 5.16 -2.12 -1.55
N GLN A 4 4.74 -2.44 -0.33
CA GLN A 4 3.73 -1.69 0.42
C GLN A 4 4.43 -0.76 1.40
N ILE A 5 4.20 0.55 1.29
CA ILE A 5 4.81 1.56 2.14
C ILE A 5 3.72 2.17 3.02
N VAL A 6 3.81 2.01 4.33
CA VAL A 6 2.89 2.59 5.30
C VAL A 6 3.52 3.86 5.86
N MET A 7 2.95 5.01 5.51
CA MET A 7 3.33 6.32 6.03
C MET A 7 2.62 6.53 7.37
N ASP A 8 3.37 6.39 8.47
CA ASP A 8 2.93 6.72 9.81
C ASP A 8 3.55 8.05 10.28
N HIS A 9 3.00 8.65 11.33
CA HIS A 9 3.47 9.92 11.87
C HIS A 9 4.89 9.84 12.44
N THR A 10 5.35 8.64 12.82
CA THR A 10 6.72 8.43 13.35
C THR A 10 7.74 8.01 12.29
N GLY A 11 7.34 7.85 11.02
CA GLY A 11 8.18 7.36 9.94
C GLY A 11 7.41 6.53 8.92
N HIS A 12 8.11 5.83 8.02
CA HIS A 12 7.45 4.94 7.06
C HIS A 12 7.95 3.51 7.21
N SER A 13 7.02 2.56 7.26
CA SER A 13 7.34 1.13 7.21
C SER A 13 7.24 0.65 5.76
N ARG A 14 8.23 -0.14 5.32
CA ARG A 14 8.21 -0.75 3.98
C ARG A 14 8.04 -2.26 4.14
N HIS A 15 7.15 -2.82 3.34
CA HIS A 15 6.89 -4.25 3.29
C HIS A 15 7.00 -4.71 1.84
N GLU A 16 8.12 -5.35 1.53
CA GLU A 16 8.34 -5.98 0.24
C GLU A 16 7.63 -7.32 0.19
N PHE A 17 7.07 -7.65 -0.96
CA PHE A 17 6.44 -8.93 -1.24
C PHE A 17 6.70 -9.33 -2.69
N ASP A 18 6.77 -10.63 -2.94
CA ASP A 18 6.86 -11.15 -4.30
C ASP A 18 5.45 -11.40 -4.85
N ALA A 19 5.15 -10.84 -6.02
CA ALA A 19 3.85 -10.99 -6.65
C ALA A 19 3.66 -12.37 -7.32
N GLY A 20 4.75 -13.11 -7.53
CA GLY A 20 4.75 -14.50 -7.99
C GLY A 20 4.64 -15.52 -6.84
N ASP A 21 4.83 -15.11 -5.59
CA ASP A 21 4.64 -15.97 -4.42
C ASP A 21 3.22 -15.80 -3.84
N ALA A 22 2.41 -16.85 -3.95
CA ALA A 22 1.00 -16.81 -3.54
C ALA A 22 0.83 -16.56 -2.03
N GLU A 23 1.78 -16.98 -1.18
CA GLU A 23 1.71 -16.75 0.26
C GLU A 23 2.02 -15.28 0.61
N ALA A 24 3.06 -14.72 -0.01
CA ALA A 24 3.43 -13.32 0.09
C ALA A 24 2.30 -12.42 -0.43
N LEU A 25 1.67 -12.80 -1.54
CA LEU A 25 0.49 -12.12 -2.10
C LEU A 25 -0.68 -12.10 -1.11
N ALA A 26 -1.01 -13.25 -0.51
CA ALA A 26 -2.07 -13.34 0.48
C ALA A 26 -1.76 -12.52 1.74
N LYS A 27 -0.50 -12.48 2.18
CA LYS A 27 -0.05 -11.62 3.28
C LYS A 27 -0.19 -10.14 2.94
N ALA A 28 0.21 -9.74 1.73
CA ALA A 28 0.09 -8.36 1.25
C ALA A 28 -1.37 -7.91 1.12
N GLU A 29 -2.24 -8.79 0.62
CA GLU A 29 -3.68 -8.53 0.51
C GLU A 29 -4.33 -8.37 1.90
N ARG A 30 -4.00 -9.25 2.86
CA ARG A 30 -4.49 -9.13 4.24
C ARG A 30 -4.07 -7.81 4.87
N ARG A 31 -2.81 -7.39 4.67
CA ARG A 31 -2.32 -6.11 5.17
C ARG A 31 -3.05 -4.93 4.51
N PHE A 32 -3.26 -4.98 3.20
CA PHE A 32 -4.04 -3.96 2.50
C PHE A 32 -5.41 -3.80 3.14
N ARG A 33 -6.17 -4.88 3.32
CA ARG A 33 -7.52 -4.84 3.91
C ARG A 33 -7.50 -4.33 5.35
N ALA A 34 -6.53 -4.75 6.15
CA ALA A 34 -6.37 -4.25 7.53
C ALA A 34 -6.16 -2.74 7.56
N LEU A 35 -5.21 -2.22 6.76
CA LEU A 35 -4.89 -0.80 6.69
C LEU A 35 -6.08 0.04 6.20
N ILE A 36 -6.80 -0.44 5.17
CA ILE A 36 -8.03 0.23 4.72
C ILE A 36 -9.08 0.26 5.85
N GLY A 37 -9.25 -0.84 6.59
CA GLY A 37 -10.15 -0.92 7.75
C GLY A 37 -9.76 0.02 8.90
N GLU A 38 -8.47 0.28 9.08
CA GLU A 38 -7.93 1.25 10.04
C GLU A 38 -8.10 2.71 9.59
N GLY A 39 -8.59 2.94 8.37
CA GLY A 39 -8.82 4.28 7.81
C GLY A 39 -7.61 4.86 7.05
N PHE A 40 -6.63 4.03 6.68
CA PHE A 40 -5.61 4.43 5.72
C PHE A 40 -6.19 4.54 4.32
N THR A 41 -5.58 5.41 3.52
CA THR A 41 -5.82 5.54 2.09
C THR A 41 -4.69 4.87 1.33
N ALA A 42 -5.00 3.95 0.43
CA ALA A 42 -4.03 3.34 -0.47
C ALA A 42 -3.92 4.12 -1.79
N ALA A 43 -2.71 4.35 -2.26
CA ALA A 43 -2.41 4.87 -3.59
C ALA A 43 -1.29 4.06 -4.23
N VAL A 44 -1.51 3.60 -5.46
CA VAL A 44 -0.46 2.95 -6.25
C VAL A 44 0.34 4.01 -6.97
N ARG A 45 1.66 3.85 -7.01
CA ARG A 45 2.53 4.67 -7.85
C ARG A 45 2.76 3.92 -9.15
N THR A 46 2.36 4.54 -10.27
CA THR A 46 2.63 4.00 -11.61
C THR A 46 4.08 4.30 -12.01
N ALA A 47 4.58 3.58 -13.01
CA ALA A 47 5.93 3.80 -13.56
C ALA A 47 6.12 5.23 -14.11
N GLU A 48 5.02 5.92 -14.42
CA GLU A 48 5.00 7.29 -14.93
C GLU A 48 5.10 8.36 -13.81
N GLY A 49 5.21 7.92 -12.55
CA GLY A 49 5.32 8.82 -11.38
C GLY A 49 3.97 9.33 -10.86
N GLU A 50 2.87 8.99 -11.53
CA GLU A 50 1.53 9.31 -11.09
C GLU A 50 1.13 8.41 -9.91
N SER A 51 0.48 9.02 -8.90
CA SER A 51 -0.05 8.30 -7.74
C SER A 51 -1.56 8.26 -7.83
N CYS A 52 -2.12 7.09 -8.12
CA CYS A 52 -3.56 6.90 -8.24
C CYS A 52 -4.10 6.24 -6.98
N ARG A 53 -5.13 6.85 -6.37
CA ARG A 53 -5.81 6.25 -5.23
C ARG A 53 -6.53 4.99 -5.67
N VAL A 54 -6.29 3.89 -4.97
CA VAL A 54 -6.96 2.61 -5.22
C VAL A 54 -7.83 2.23 -4.03
N PHE A 55 -8.94 1.56 -4.34
CA PHE A 55 -9.86 1.04 -3.33
C PHE A 55 -9.76 -0.49 -3.18
N ALA A 56 -9.03 -1.14 -4.09
CA ALA A 56 -8.80 -2.57 -4.11
C ALA A 56 -7.30 -2.85 -4.17
N PHE A 57 -6.91 -4.03 -3.71
CA PHE A 57 -5.52 -4.49 -3.77
C PHE A 57 -5.15 -4.78 -5.24
N ASP A 58 -4.11 -4.08 -5.71
CA ASP A 58 -3.53 -4.30 -7.04
C ASP A 58 -2.17 -4.99 -6.87
N PRO A 59 -2.06 -6.29 -7.17
CA PRO A 59 -0.80 -7.03 -7.06
C PRO A 59 0.20 -6.68 -8.17
N THR A 60 -0.24 -5.99 -9.23
CA THR A 60 0.62 -5.61 -10.36
C THR A 60 1.35 -4.29 -10.12
N ALA A 61 0.92 -3.52 -9.11
CA ALA A 61 1.56 -2.29 -8.73
C ALA A 61 2.93 -2.55 -8.08
N SER A 62 3.98 -1.97 -8.65
CA SER A 62 5.32 -2.05 -8.06
C SER A 62 5.38 -1.40 -6.66
N GLU A 63 4.62 -0.33 -6.43
CA GLU A 63 4.61 0.37 -5.15
C GLU A 63 3.19 0.80 -4.77
N THR A 64 2.79 0.47 -3.54
CA THR A 64 1.52 0.91 -2.93
C THR A 64 1.82 1.71 -1.66
N LEU A 65 1.46 2.98 -1.66
CA LEU A 65 1.56 3.90 -0.54
C LEU A 65 0.28 3.88 0.28
N PHE A 66 0.39 3.74 1.59
CA PHE A 66 -0.70 3.87 2.55
C PHE A 66 -0.46 5.10 3.40
N PHE A 67 -1.42 6.02 3.44
CA PHE A 67 -1.31 7.24 4.23
C PHE A 67 -2.65 7.60 4.85
N ARG A 68 -2.64 8.21 6.04
CA ARG A 68 -3.84 8.81 6.62
C ARG A 68 -3.99 10.23 6.11
N ARG A 69 -5.22 10.66 5.81
CA ARG A 69 -5.48 12.09 5.60
C ARG A 69 -5.09 12.81 6.90
N LEU A 70 -4.07 13.66 6.82
CA LEU A 70 -3.78 14.62 7.87
C LEU A 70 -5.02 15.52 7.96
N ARG A 71 -5.81 15.39 9.03
CA ARG A 71 -6.80 16.41 9.38
C ARG A 71 -5.99 17.61 9.86
N GLY A 72 -5.60 18.49 8.93
CA GLY A 72 -5.14 19.83 9.26
C GLY A 72 -6.30 20.55 9.95
N GLY A 73 -6.04 21.07 11.15
CA GLY A 73 -6.91 22.04 11.82
C GLY A 73 -6.81 23.41 11.17
#